data_AF-A0A2T2YF23-F1
#
_entry.id   AF-A0A2T2YF23-F1
#
_cell.length_a   1.000
_cell.length_b   1.000
_cell.length_c   1.000
_cell.angle_alpha   90.00
_cell.angle_beta   90.00
_cell.angle_gamma   90.00
#
_symmetry.space_group_name_H-M   'P 1'
#
loop_
_entity.id
_entity.type
_entity.pdbx_description
1 polymer ?
#
loop_
_entity_poly.entity_id
_entity_poly.type
_entity_poly.pdbx_seq_one_letter_code
_entity_poly.pdbx_strand_id
1 'polypeptide(L)'
;MKIFFLGLITFLLTHSSAISQGLSPKEKAAFFASNAFSKSKYKREEKYGIVKEKSKVIHSTPVISNESTFYIGQYVDENQGTRLELKRETGNNIRAILSYPDSRKVTSDLVQIQDAYFKATLKMSDGKEEVWEGAFINKNDNETTAFGLGIILPNPIKKDDLTLNKLFFKKIVP
;
A
#
# COMPACT_ATOMS: atom_id res chain seq x y z
N MET A 1 18.43 64.98 -31.31
CA MET A 1 17.80 65.20 -29.98
C MET A 1 16.56 64.29 -29.93
N LYS A 2 16.67 63.11 -29.30
CA LYS A 2 16.08 62.73 -27.99
C LYS A 2 14.52 62.78 -28.02
N ILE A 3 13.70 61.76 -27.72
CA ILE A 3 13.81 60.52 -26.91
C ILE A 3 12.66 59.55 -27.30
N PHE A 4 12.94 58.24 -27.16
CA PHE A 4 12.06 57.05 -27.24
C PHE A 4 11.14 56.88 -25.99
N PHE A 5 10.31 55.83 -25.98
CA PHE A 5 9.61 55.13 -24.86
C PHE A 5 8.08 55.15 -25.04
N LEU A 6 7.42 54.09 -25.53
CA LEU A 6 7.34 52.69 -25.09
C LEU A 6 6.85 52.56 -23.63
N GLY A 7 5.54 52.37 -23.46
CA GLY A 7 4.88 52.10 -22.18
C GLY A 7 4.13 50.77 -22.26
N LEU A 8 4.80 49.73 -21.79
CA LEU A 8 4.44 48.31 -21.81
C LEU A 8 3.33 47.99 -20.80
N ILE A 9 2.36 47.19 -21.24
CA ILE A 9 1.31 46.54 -20.46
C ILE A 9 1.95 45.54 -19.49
N THR A 10 1.69 45.66 -18.19
CA THR A 10 1.90 44.53 -17.26
C THR A 10 0.99 44.67 -16.04
N PHE A 11 -0.12 43.93 -16.03
CA PHE A 11 -0.84 43.64 -14.79
C PHE A 11 -1.02 42.11 -14.66
N LEU A 12 -0.01 41.53 -14.01
CA LEU A 12 -0.07 40.43 -13.05
C LEU A 12 -1.16 39.37 -13.25
N LEU A 13 -0.78 38.30 -13.95
CA LEU A 13 -1.38 36.97 -13.79
C LEU A 13 -1.09 36.45 -12.38
N THR A 14 -2.06 36.54 -11.47
CA THR A 14 -2.05 35.80 -10.21
C THR A 14 -2.13 34.31 -10.51
N HIS A 15 -0.98 33.65 -10.56
CA HIS A 15 -0.89 32.20 -10.64
C HIS A 15 -1.34 31.65 -9.28
N SER A 16 -2.61 31.25 -9.20
CA SER A 16 -3.08 30.38 -8.12
C SER A 16 -2.43 29.02 -8.35
N SER A 17 -1.26 28.82 -7.75
CA SER A 17 -0.69 27.48 -7.61
C SER A 17 -1.64 26.68 -6.71
N ALA A 18 -2.54 25.92 -7.32
CA ALA A 18 -3.28 24.88 -6.64
C ALA A 18 -2.26 23.88 -6.09
N ILE A 19 -1.86 24.04 -4.83
CA ILE A 19 -1.09 23.04 -4.11
C ILE A 19 -2.04 21.86 -3.95
N SER A 20 -1.88 20.85 -4.81
CA SER A 20 -2.42 19.53 -4.55
C SER A 20 -1.76 19.03 -3.27
N GLN A 21 -2.41 19.24 -2.14
CA GLN A 21 -1.96 18.74 -0.85
C GLN A 21 -2.11 17.21 -0.89
N GLY A 22 -1.02 16.51 -1.23
CA GLY A 22 -0.98 15.07 -1.13
C GLY A 22 -1.29 14.63 0.29
N LEU A 23 -2.05 13.54 0.44
CA LEU A 23 -2.37 12.95 1.75
C LEU A 23 -1.09 12.69 2.55
N SER A 24 -1.13 12.99 3.84
CA SER A 24 -0.07 12.64 4.78
C SER A 24 0.12 11.11 4.85
N PRO A 25 1.31 10.61 5.27
CA PRO A 25 1.55 9.18 5.44
C PRO A 25 0.49 8.48 6.30
N LYS A 26 0.11 9.11 7.42
CA LYS A 26 -0.95 8.61 8.30
C LYS A 26 -2.31 8.49 7.59
N GLU A 27 -2.69 9.51 6.81
CA GLU A 27 -3.94 9.49 6.03
C GLU A 27 -3.90 8.44 4.91
N LYS A 28 -2.75 8.28 4.24
CA LYS A 28 -2.56 7.20 3.25
C LYS A 28 -2.69 5.82 3.88
N ALA A 29 -2.10 5.60 5.05
CA ALA A 29 -2.21 4.33 5.77
C ALA A 29 -3.67 4.01 6.12
N ALA A 30 -4.40 4.99 6.66
CA ALA A 30 -5.82 4.87 6.95
C ALA A 30 -6.65 4.61 5.68
N PHE A 31 -6.36 5.34 4.60
CA PHE A 31 -7.01 5.17 3.31
C PHE A 31 -6.86 3.73 2.78
N PHE A 32 -5.64 3.17 2.79
CA PHE A 32 -5.43 1.80 2.36
C PHE A 32 -6.13 0.78 3.26
N ALA A 33 -6.02 0.93 4.58
CA ALA A 33 -6.69 0.04 5.52
C ALA A 33 -8.22 -0.02 5.28
N SER A 34 -8.87 1.13 5.15
CA SER A 34 -10.32 1.21 4.98
C SER A 34 -10.79 0.89 3.56
N ASN A 35 -10.15 1.43 2.52
CA ASN A 35 -10.67 1.33 1.15
C ASN A 35 -10.14 0.09 0.42
N ALA A 36 -8.90 -0.32 0.70
CA ALA A 36 -8.31 -1.47 0.03
C ALA A 36 -8.49 -2.76 0.82
N PHE A 37 -8.36 -2.74 2.14
CA PHE A 37 -8.29 -3.96 2.94
C PHE A 37 -9.50 -4.21 3.86
N SER A 38 -10.50 -3.32 3.85
CA SER A 38 -11.79 -3.59 4.49
C SER A 38 -12.85 -3.93 3.44
N LYS A 39 -13.76 -4.83 3.78
CA LYS A 39 -14.85 -5.26 2.89
C LYS A 39 -16.02 -5.79 3.71
N SER A 40 -17.23 -5.37 3.36
CA SER A 40 -18.46 -6.02 3.80
C SER A 40 -19.12 -6.71 2.61
N LYS A 41 -19.71 -7.88 2.85
CA LYS A 41 -20.55 -8.59 1.88
C LYS A 41 -21.76 -9.13 2.61
N TYR A 42 -22.94 -8.85 2.08
CA TYR A 42 -24.20 -9.39 2.55
C TYR A 42 -24.83 -10.27 1.46
N LYS A 43 -25.40 -11.40 1.85
CA LYS A 43 -26.13 -12.32 0.98
C LYS A 43 -27.42 -12.72 1.67
N ARG A 44 -28.55 -12.54 0.98
CA ARG A 44 -29.87 -13.01 1.39
C ARG A 44 -30.37 -14.01 0.35
N GLU A 45 -30.80 -15.18 0.80
CA GLU A 45 -31.37 -16.23 -0.05
C GLU A 45 -32.72 -16.63 0.51
N GLU A 46 -33.71 -16.78 -0.36
CA GLU A 46 -35.04 -17.28 0.00
C GLU A 46 -35.33 -18.56 -0.79
N LYS A 47 -35.72 -19.63 -0.09
CA LYS A 47 -36.12 -20.88 -0.74
C LYS A 47 -37.27 -21.52 0.03
N TYR A 48 -38.37 -21.84 -0.66
CA TYR A 48 -39.58 -22.41 -0.07
C TYR A 48 -40.13 -21.59 1.13
N GLY A 49 -40.07 -20.25 1.06
CA GLY A 49 -40.49 -19.35 2.13
C GLY A 49 -39.52 -19.26 3.32
N ILE A 50 -38.38 -19.96 3.29
CA ILE A 50 -37.32 -19.86 4.30
C ILE A 50 -36.27 -18.86 3.83
N VAL A 51 -36.05 -17.81 4.63
CA VAL A 51 -35.01 -16.79 4.41
C VAL A 51 -33.74 -17.17 5.15
N LYS A 52 -32.60 -17.14 4.46
CA LYS A 52 -31.26 -17.28 5.02
C LYS A 52 -30.46 -16.02 4.73
N GLU A 53 -29.91 -15.43 5.78
CA GLU A 53 -29.06 -14.24 5.69
C GLU A 53 -27.63 -14.59 6.11
N LYS A 54 -26.66 -14.16 5.32
CA LYS A 54 -25.23 -14.32 5.61
C LYS A 54 -24.53 -12.98 5.39
N SER A 55 -23.88 -12.48 6.43
CA SER A 55 -22.98 -11.33 6.36
C SER A 55 -21.54 -11.78 6.57
N LYS A 56 -20.60 -11.16 5.85
CA LYS A 56 -19.17 -11.27 6.10
C LYS A 56 -18.58 -9.86 6.13
N VAL A 57 -17.82 -9.56 7.18
CA VAL A 57 -17.15 -8.28 7.35
C VAL A 57 -15.68 -8.53 7.62
N ILE A 58 -14.84 -7.92 6.79
CA ILE A 58 -13.40 -7.81 6.99
C ILE A 58 -13.14 -6.36 7.35
N HIS A 59 -12.52 -6.12 8.50
CA HIS A 59 -12.17 -4.79 8.97
C HIS A 59 -10.67 -4.70 9.15
N SER A 60 -10.07 -3.66 8.56
CA SER A 60 -8.63 -3.44 8.62
C SER A 60 -8.34 -2.06 9.22
N THR A 61 -7.39 -2.03 10.16
CA THR A 61 -6.97 -0.81 10.86
C THR A 61 -5.46 -0.61 10.72
N PRO A 62 -4.96 0.62 10.47
CA PRO A 62 -3.52 0.87 10.41
C PRO A 62 -2.89 0.70 11.80
N VAL A 63 -1.70 0.13 11.85
CA VAL A 63 -0.96 -0.10 13.10
C VAL A 63 0.24 0.83 13.14
N ILE A 64 0.10 1.93 13.88
CA ILE A 64 1.13 2.96 14.00
C ILE A 64 2.01 2.65 15.21
N SER A 65 3.31 2.53 14.96
CA SER A 65 4.38 2.42 15.94
C SER A 65 5.46 3.47 15.67
N ASN A 66 6.01 4.05 16.74
CA ASN A 66 7.14 4.97 16.70
C ASN A 66 8.48 4.22 16.52
N GLU A 67 8.49 2.91 16.71
CA GLU A 67 9.68 2.08 16.59
C GLU A 67 9.75 1.42 15.21
N SER A 68 10.74 1.79 14.39
CA SER A 68 10.90 1.22 13.05
C SER A 68 11.15 -0.30 13.06
N THR A 69 11.75 -0.83 14.14
CA THR A 69 11.95 -2.27 14.38
C THR A 69 10.64 -3.06 14.39
N PHE A 70 9.52 -2.45 14.79
CA PHE A 70 8.23 -3.13 14.86
C PHE A 70 7.80 -3.72 13.50
N TYR A 71 8.15 -3.01 12.42
CA TYR A 71 7.80 -3.37 11.04
C TYR A 71 8.86 -4.21 10.33
N ILE A 72 10.01 -4.46 10.96
CA ILE A 72 11.02 -5.38 10.45
C ILE A 72 10.53 -6.82 10.66
N GLY A 73 10.98 -7.75 9.82
CA GLY A 73 10.66 -9.17 9.97
C GLY A 73 10.32 -9.84 8.65
N GLN A 74 9.77 -11.05 8.75
CA GLN A 74 9.36 -11.84 7.60
C GLN A 74 7.85 -11.88 7.49
N TYR A 75 7.38 -11.75 6.25
CA TYR A 75 5.98 -11.70 5.89
C TYR A 75 5.70 -12.65 4.72
N VAL A 76 4.47 -13.17 4.64
CA VAL A 76 4.06 -14.07 3.56
C VAL A 76 2.67 -13.71 3.06
N ASP A 77 2.51 -13.68 1.73
CA ASP A 77 1.20 -13.76 1.11
C ASP A 77 0.81 -15.23 0.98
N GLU A 78 -0.10 -15.68 1.83
CA GLU A 78 -0.55 -17.08 1.89
C GLU A 78 -1.21 -17.55 0.59
N ASN A 79 -1.73 -16.65 -0.26
CA ASN A 79 -2.39 -17.02 -1.51
C ASN A 79 -1.39 -17.34 -2.64
N GLN A 80 -0.26 -16.62 -2.66
CA GLN A 80 0.74 -16.75 -3.73
C GLN A 80 2.01 -17.46 -3.25
N GLY A 81 2.21 -17.63 -1.95
CA GLY A 81 3.46 -18.15 -1.37
C GLY A 81 4.63 -17.17 -1.45
N THR A 82 4.41 -15.96 -1.97
CA THR A 82 5.43 -14.91 -2.06
C THR A 82 5.80 -14.43 -0.67
N ARG A 83 7.10 -14.34 -0.40
CA ARG A 83 7.64 -13.88 0.88
C ARG A 83 8.22 -12.48 0.74
N LEU A 84 7.94 -11.63 1.71
CA LEU A 84 8.55 -10.33 1.85
C LEU A 84 9.36 -10.32 3.14
N GLU A 85 10.62 -9.92 3.05
CA GLU A 85 11.48 -9.72 4.20
C GLU A 85 11.87 -8.25 4.28
N LEU A 86 11.60 -7.64 5.43
CA LEU A 86 12.01 -6.29 5.75
C LEU A 86 13.17 -6.39 6.74
N LYS A 87 14.31 -5.82 6.39
CA LYS A 87 15.55 -5.88 7.17
C LYS A 87 16.12 -4.49 7.38
N ARG A 88 16.65 -4.24 8.57
CA ARG A 88 17.45 -3.05 8.83
C ARG A 88 18.83 -3.21 8.17
N GLU A 89 19.22 -2.20 7.40
CA GLU A 89 20.56 -2.00 6.85
C GLU A 89 21.36 -1.04 7.77
N THR A 90 22.57 -0.67 7.39
CA THR A 90 23.40 0.29 8.14
C THR A 90 22.62 1.58 8.43
N GLY A 91 22.59 1.98 9.71
CA GLY A 91 21.84 3.15 10.18
C GLY A 91 20.34 2.87 10.33
N ASN A 92 19.52 3.79 9.80
CA ASN A 92 18.04 3.72 9.85
C ASN A 92 17.41 3.24 8.54
N ASN A 93 18.23 2.80 7.58
CA ASN A 93 17.75 2.34 6.29
C ASN A 93 17.11 0.96 6.41
N ILE A 94 16.07 0.72 5.62
CA ILE A 94 15.36 -0.56 5.56
C ILE A 94 15.50 -1.07 4.11
N ARG A 95 15.88 -2.34 3.97
CA ARG A 95 15.82 -3.07 2.71
C ARG A 95 14.61 -3.99 2.70
N ALA A 96 13.93 -4.05 1.57
CA ALA A 96 12.91 -5.05 1.28
C ALA A 96 13.46 -6.10 0.33
N ILE A 97 13.23 -7.37 0.65
CA ILE A 97 13.58 -8.52 -0.20
C ILE A 97 12.30 -9.31 -0.46
N LEU A 98 11.88 -9.34 -1.71
CA LEU A 98 10.75 -10.12 -2.18
C LEU A 98 11.26 -11.42 -2.79
N SER A 99 10.78 -12.56 -2.29
CA SER A 99 11.13 -13.89 -2.78
C SER A 99 9.87 -14.59 -3.29
N TYR A 100 9.89 -14.98 -4.56
CA TYR A 100 8.80 -15.68 -5.23
C TYR A 100 8.98 -17.21 -5.10
N PRO A 101 7.90 -17.99 -5.22
CA PRO A 101 7.97 -19.46 -5.14
C PRO A 101 8.87 -20.11 -6.19
N ASP A 102 9.05 -19.45 -7.34
CA ASP A 102 9.91 -19.89 -8.45
C ASP A 102 11.40 -19.52 -8.24
N SER A 103 11.79 -19.24 -7.01
CA SER A 103 13.15 -18.83 -6.60
C SER A 103 13.61 -17.46 -7.11
N ARG A 104 12.79 -16.71 -7.84
CA ARG A 104 13.12 -15.32 -8.20
C ARG A 104 13.16 -14.45 -6.95
N LYS A 105 14.09 -13.50 -6.94
CA LYS A 105 14.23 -12.50 -5.88
C LYS A 105 14.28 -11.10 -6.46
N VAL A 106 13.61 -10.17 -5.80
CA VAL A 106 13.62 -8.74 -6.11
C VAL A 106 13.96 -7.98 -4.84
N THR A 107 14.82 -6.97 -4.94
CA THR A 107 15.27 -6.17 -3.79
C THR A 107 14.92 -4.70 -3.98
N SER A 108 14.68 -4.01 -2.87
CA SER A 108 14.54 -2.57 -2.81
C SER A 108 15.37 -2.00 -1.67
N ASP A 109 16.24 -1.04 -2.00
CA ASP A 109 17.04 -0.27 -1.04
C ASP A 109 16.35 1.04 -0.62
N LEU A 110 15.21 1.38 -1.24
CA LEU A 110 14.47 2.62 -1.02
C LEU A 110 13.14 2.33 -0.34
N VAL A 111 13.20 1.74 0.86
CA VAL A 111 12.01 1.51 1.70
C VAL A 111 11.80 2.67 2.66
N GLN A 112 10.59 3.22 2.64
CA GLN A 112 10.13 4.27 3.55
C GLN A 112 8.94 3.74 4.35
N ILE A 113 9.02 3.86 5.67
CA ILE A 113 7.95 3.51 6.59
C ILE A 113 7.70 4.68 7.51
N GLN A 114 6.49 5.23 7.48
CA GLN A 114 6.08 6.36 8.31
C GLN A 114 4.59 6.25 8.65
N ASP A 115 4.22 6.37 9.93
CA ASP A 115 2.83 6.30 10.39
C ASP A 115 2.05 5.09 9.82
N ALA A 116 2.66 3.91 9.84
CA ALA A 116 2.17 2.66 9.25
C ALA A 116 2.08 2.65 7.71
N TYR A 117 2.28 3.77 7.00
CA TYR A 117 2.38 3.78 5.56
C TYR A 117 3.73 3.24 5.10
N PHE A 118 3.68 2.40 4.08
CA PHE A 118 4.81 1.75 3.46
C PHE A 118 4.94 2.23 2.02
N LYS A 119 6.17 2.54 1.61
CA LYS A 119 6.53 2.81 0.23
C LYS A 119 7.86 2.15 -0.08
N ALA A 120 7.94 1.44 -1.20
CA ALA A 120 9.19 0.89 -1.69
C ALA A 120 9.28 0.99 -3.21
N THR A 121 10.47 1.31 -3.73
CA THR A 121 10.74 1.24 -5.17
C THR A 121 11.48 -0.06 -5.47
N LEU A 122 10.81 -1.02 -6.09
CA LEU A 122 11.39 -2.31 -6.46
C LEU A 122 11.97 -2.23 -7.87
N LYS A 123 13.19 -2.74 -8.04
CA LYS A 123 13.80 -2.89 -9.36
C LYS A 123 13.50 -4.28 -9.91
N MET A 124 12.65 -4.33 -10.92
CA MET A 124 12.24 -5.56 -11.58
C MET A 124 13.37 -6.16 -12.43
N SER A 125 13.23 -7.44 -12.78
CA SER A 125 14.24 -8.16 -13.58
C SER A 125 14.42 -7.60 -14.99
N ASP A 126 13.41 -6.93 -15.53
CA ASP A 126 13.47 -6.23 -16.83
C ASP A 126 14.11 -4.83 -16.74
N GLY A 127 14.60 -4.46 -15.56
CA GLY A 127 15.20 -3.16 -15.29
C GLY A 127 14.20 -2.05 -14.99
N LYS A 128 12.88 -2.30 -15.07
CA LYS A 128 11.88 -1.31 -14.69
C LYS A 128 11.81 -1.13 -13.18
N GLU A 129 11.45 0.07 -12.77
CA GLU A 129 11.16 0.38 -11.38
C GLU A 129 9.64 0.38 -11.15
N GLU A 130 9.22 -0.27 -10.08
CA GLU A 130 7.83 -0.30 -9.66
C GLU A 130 7.73 0.23 -8.23
N VAL A 131 6.85 1.22 -8.02
CA VAL A 131 6.60 1.77 -6.69
C VAL A 131 5.45 1.01 -6.06
N TRP A 132 5.74 0.32 -4.97
CA TRP A 132 4.74 -0.33 -4.14
C TRP A 132 4.38 0.58 -2.98
N GLU A 133 3.08 0.82 -2.83
CA GLU A 133 2.51 1.58 -1.72
C GLU A 133 1.56 0.70 -0.91
N GLY A 134 1.52 0.92 0.40
CA GLY A 134 0.72 0.09 1.28
C GLY A 134 0.63 0.61 2.70
N ALA A 135 0.05 -0.22 3.57
CA ALA A 135 -0.08 0.06 4.98
C ALA A 135 0.14 -1.19 5.83
N PHE A 136 0.84 -1.03 6.95
CA PHE A 136 0.85 -2.02 8.01
C PHE A 136 -0.48 -1.98 8.74
N ILE A 137 -1.18 -3.10 8.76
CA ILE A 137 -2.56 -3.19 9.24
C ILE A 137 -2.77 -4.40 10.12
N ASN A 138 -3.71 -4.28 11.04
CA ASN A 138 -4.41 -5.41 11.65
C ASN A 138 -5.64 -5.69 10.80
N LYS A 139 -5.65 -6.83 10.11
CA LYS A 139 -6.80 -7.33 9.35
C LYS A 139 -7.59 -8.29 10.24
N ASN A 140 -8.81 -7.90 10.60
CA ASN A 140 -9.76 -8.74 11.31
C ASN A 140 -10.74 -9.38 10.31
N ASP A 141 -10.80 -10.71 10.31
CA ASP A 141 -11.72 -11.51 9.50
C ASP A 141 -12.35 -12.55 10.42
N ASN A 142 -13.61 -12.31 10.82
CA ASN A 142 -14.38 -13.16 11.74
C ASN A 142 -13.59 -13.51 13.03
N GLU A 143 -13.26 -12.49 13.83
CA GLU A 143 -12.56 -12.61 15.12
C GLU A 143 -11.08 -13.02 15.05
N THR A 144 -10.61 -13.46 13.89
CA THR A 144 -9.19 -13.71 13.65
C THR A 144 -8.52 -12.40 13.22
N THR A 145 -7.58 -11.91 14.03
CA THR A 145 -6.77 -10.74 13.69
C THR A 145 -5.39 -11.18 13.21
N ALA A 146 -5.01 -10.75 12.02
CA ALA A 146 -3.67 -10.93 11.47
C ALA A 146 -2.99 -9.58 11.28
N PHE A 147 -1.80 -9.43 11.86
CA PHE A 147 -0.92 -8.30 11.56
C PHE A 147 -0.14 -8.56 10.27
N GLY A 148 -0.01 -7.55 9.42
CA GLY A 148 0.73 -7.67 8.18
C GLY A 148 0.84 -6.38 7.40
N LEU A 149 1.42 -6.48 6.22
CA LEU A 149 1.56 -5.40 5.25
C LEU A 149 0.59 -5.60 4.09
N GLY A 150 -0.39 -4.70 3.96
CA GLY A 150 -1.26 -4.62 2.79
C GLY A 150 -0.66 -3.73 1.73
N ILE A 151 -0.44 -4.24 0.51
CA ILE A 151 0.15 -3.51 -0.62
C ILE A 151 -0.87 -3.38 -1.75
N ILE A 152 -0.98 -2.19 -2.34
CA ILE A 152 -1.65 -1.98 -3.62
C ILE A 152 -0.63 -2.14 -4.74
N LEU A 153 -0.96 -2.98 -5.70
CA LEU A 153 -0.11 -3.20 -6.87
C LEU A 153 -0.40 -2.12 -7.92
N PRO A 154 0.61 -1.36 -8.39
CA PRO A 154 0.40 -0.40 -9.46
C PRO A 154 0.04 -1.11 -10.78
N ASN A 155 0.55 -2.33 -10.97
CA ASN A 155 0.20 -3.20 -12.10
C ASN A 155 -0.54 -4.43 -11.58
N PRO A 156 -1.84 -4.60 -11.86
CA PRO A 156 -2.58 -5.78 -11.45
C PRO A 156 -2.01 -7.06 -12.05
N ILE A 157 -1.87 -8.10 -11.23
CA ILE A 157 -1.44 -9.43 -11.66
C ILE A 157 -2.67 -10.22 -12.07
N LYS A 158 -2.70 -10.69 -13.32
CA LYS A 158 -3.70 -11.66 -13.78
C LYS A 158 -3.22 -13.07 -13.41
N LYS A 159 -4.05 -13.82 -12.70
CA LYS A 159 -3.83 -15.24 -12.41
C LYS A 159 -5.16 -15.95 -12.59
N ASP A 160 -5.21 -16.86 -13.57
CA ASP A 160 -6.44 -17.51 -14.00
C ASP A 160 -7.53 -16.46 -14.32
N ASP A 161 -8.75 -16.64 -13.81
CA ASP A 161 -9.88 -15.70 -13.97
C ASP A 161 -9.88 -14.57 -12.91
N LEU A 162 -8.82 -14.44 -12.12
CA LEU A 162 -8.72 -13.44 -11.05
C LEU A 162 -7.70 -12.36 -11.40
N THR A 163 -8.11 -11.10 -11.22
CA THR A 163 -7.22 -9.93 -11.28
C THR A 163 -6.89 -9.50 -9.87
N LEU A 164 -5.62 -9.64 -9.49
CA LEU A 164 -5.09 -9.24 -8.19
C LEU A 164 -4.53 -7.82 -8.30
N ASN A 165 -5.18 -6.87 -7.65
CA ASN A 165 -4.75 -5.48 -7.56
C ASN A 165 -4.15 -5.12 -6.19
N LYS A 166 -4.15 -6.06 -5.25
CA LYS A 166 -3.64 -5.89 -3.89
C LYS A 166 -3.18 -7.22 -3.31
N LEU A 167 -2.20 -7.14 -2.41
CA LEU A 167 -1.65 -8.27 -1.67
C LEU A 167 -1.68 -7.98 -0.18
N PHE A 168 -1.82 -9.02 0.64
CA PHE A 168 -1.66 -8.90 2.10
C PHE A 168 -0.60 -9.89 2.56
N PHE A 169 0.54 -9.37 2.97
CA PHE A 169 1.64 -10.13 3.51
C PHE A 169 1.51 -10.21 5.04
N LYS A 170 1.09 -11.36 5.57
CA LYS A 170 0.96 -11.61 7.01
C LYS A 170 2.34 -11.77 7.65
N LYS A 171 2.58 -11.13 8.80
CA LYS A 171 3.84 -11.30 9.53
C LYS A 171 3.92 -12.72 10.11
N ILE A 172 5.06 -13.39 9.91
CA ILE A 172 5.31 -14.76 10.36
C ILE A 172 6.50 -14.87 11.32
N VAL A 173 7.44 -13.94 11.27
CA VAL A 173 8.58 -13.87 12.18
C VAL A 173 8.76 -12.42 12.63
N PRO A 174 8.97 -12.17 13.94
CA PRO A 174 9.32 -10.86 14.48
C PRO A 174 10.51 -10.21 13.79
#